data_AF-A0A6C0DFM0-F1
#
_entry.id   AF-A0A6C0DFM0-F1
#
_cell.length_a   1.000
_cell.length_b   1.000
_cell.length_c   1.000
_cell.angle_alpha   90.00
_cell.angle_beta   90.00
_cell.angle_gamma   90.00
#
_symmetry.space_group_name_H-M   'P 1'
#
loop_
_entity.id
_entity.type
_entity.pdbx_description
1 polymer ?
#
loop_
_entity_poly.entity_id
_entity_poly.type
_entity_poly.pdbx_seq_one_letter_code
_entity_poly.pdbx_strand_id
1 'polypeptide(L)' 'MEFVYVLFSDGGEWEDMIIILSKEEAINASINHPNHRVEIFIKNDTCGYKPTYNYYKNGEFIHNS' A
#
# COMPACT_ATOMS: atom_id res chain seq x y z
N MET A 1 -13.99 0.68 7.98
CA MET A 1 -13.45 -0.15 6.89
C MET A 1 -12.04 -0.55 7.26
N GLU A 2 -11.70 -1.81 7.07
CA GLU A 2 -10.36 -2.36 7.37
C GLU A 2 -9.51 -2.29 6.11
N PHE A 3 -8.28 -1.79 6.25
CA PHE A 3 -7.34 -1.62 5.14
C PHE A 3 -6.06 -2.41 5.40
N VAL A 4 -5.44 -2.87 4.33
CA VAL A 4 -4.04 -3.31 4.34
C VAL A 4 -3.28 -2.50 3.31
N TYR A 5 -2.01 -2.28 3.61
CA TYR A 5 -1.11 -1.48 2.81
C TYR A 5 0.01 -2.39 2.34
N VAL A 6 0.38 -2.32 1.06
CA VAL A 6 1.40 -3.22 0.50
C VAL A 6 2.47 -2.38 -0.17
N LEU A 7 3.71 -2.49 0.32
CA LEU A 7 4.86 -1.84 -0.29
C LEU A 7 5.34 -2.68 -1.46
N PHE A 8 5.22 -2.13 -2.67
CA PHE A 8 5.74 -2.71 -3.90
C PHE A 8 7.09 -2.10 -4.24
N SER A 9 8.12 -2.94 -4.25
CA SER A 9 9.42 -2.62 -4.84
C SER A 9 9.33 -2.62 -6.36
N ASP A 10 9.83 -1.57 -7.00
CA ASP A 10 9.89 -1.49 -8.46
C ASP A 10 10.79 -2.61 -9.00
N GLY A 11 10.19 -3.60 -9.65
CA GLY A 11 10.89 -4.79 -10.17
C GLY A 11 11.20 -5.88 -9.14
N GLY A 12 10.61 -5.83 -7.94
CA GLY A 12 10.71 -6.91 -6.96
C GLY A 12 9.71 -8.05 -7.24
N GLU A 13 10.03 -9.24 -6.75
CA GLU A 13 9.13 -10.41 -6.84
C GLU A 13 7.99 -10.30 -5.82
N TRP A 14 6.98 -11.15 -5.96
CA TRP A 14 5.79 -11.10 -5.11
C TRP A 14 6.12 -11.39 -3.63
N GLU A 15 7.12 -12.24 -3.41
CA GLU A 15 7.64 -12.65 -2.11
C GLU A 15 8.37 -11.55 -1.35
N ASP A 16 8.85 -10.51 -2.04
CA ASP A 16 9.58 -9.39 -1.45
C ASP A 16 8.65 -8.29 -0.92
N MET A 17 7.34 -8.43 -1.12
CA MET A 17 6.37 -7.43 -0.70
C MET A 17 6.17 -7.40 0.80
N ILE A 18 6.05 -6.18 1.32
CA ILE A 18 5.82 -5.94 2.74
C ILE A 18 4.37 -5.56 2.94
N ILE A 19 3.64 -6.39 3.70
CA ILE A 19 2.30 -6.07 4.18
C ILE A 19 2.41 -5.23 5.45
N ILE A 20 1.76 -4.08 5.43
CA ILE A 20 1.72 -3.11 6.50
C ILE A 20 0.26 -2.96 6.94
N LEU A 21 0.00 -3.00 8.25
CA LEU A 21 -1.35 -2.98 8.81
C LEU A 21 -1.73 -1.60 9.38
N SER A 22 -0.75 -0.75 9.67
CA SER A 22 -0.97 0.62 10.13
C SER A 22 -0.85 1.62 8.98
N LYS A 23 -1.80 2.56 8.93
CA LYS A 23 -1.74 3.71 8.02
C LYS A 23 -0.48 4.55 8.25
N GLU A 24 -0.08 4.74 9.50
CA GLU A 24 1.08 5.55 9.86
C GLU A 24 2.37 4.88 9.37
N GLU A 25 2.50 3.57 9.59
CA GLU A 25 3.64 2.79 9.09
C GLU A 25 3.68 2.78 7.56
N ALA A 26 2.52 2.74 6.89
CA ALA A 26 2.42 2.81 5.45
C ALA A 26 2.95 4.14 4.89
N ILE A 27 2.59 5.26 5.52
CA ILE A 27 3.10 6.59 5.16
C ILE A 27 4.61 6.65 5.41
N ASN A 28 5.07 6.21 6.57
CA ASN A 28 6.49 6.19 6.92
C ASN A 28 7.32 5.32 5.95
N ALA A 29 6.80 4.13 5.58
CA ALA A 29 7.43 3.28 4.58
C ALA A 29 7.52 3.98 3.22
N SER A 30 6.47 4.70 2.80
CA SER A 30 6.50 5.45 1.53
C SER A 30 7.51 6.61 1.54
N ILE A 31 7.78 7.22 2.70
CA ILE A 31 8.82 8.26 2.87
C ILE A 31 10.21 7.63 2.80
N ASN A 32 10.40 6.49 3.48
CA ASN A 32 11.69 5.77 3.52
C ASN A 32 12.04 5.12 2.18
N HIS A 33 11.04 4.82 1.35
CA HIS A 33 11.18 4.24 0.02
C HIS A 33 10.50 5.13 -1.04
N PRO A 34 11.06 6.32 -1.34
CA PRO A 34 10.38 7.36 -2.12
C PRO A 34 10.07 6.97 -3.57
N ASN A 35 10.79 5.97 -4.11
CA ASN A 35 10.57 5.45 -5.45
C ASN A 35 9.51 4.35 -5.50
N HIS A 36 9.18 3.73 -4.36
CA HIS A 36 8.22 2.65 -4.26
C HIS A 36 6.81 3.18 -4.01
N ARG A 37 5.81 2.34 -4.31
CA ARG A 37 4.41 2.62 -4.00
C ARG A 37 3.97 1.78 -2.82
N VAL A 38 3.21 2.38 -1.93
CA VAL A 38 2.45 1.65 -0.91
C VAL A 38 0.99 1.63 -1.35
N GLU A 39 0.58 0.54 -2.00
CA GLU A 39 -0.79 0.39 -2.50
C GLU A 39 -1.76 0.09 -1.36
N ILE A 40 -2.99 0.59 -1.49
CA ILE A 40 -4.01 0.48 -0.47
C ILE A 40 -5.08 -0.50 -0.93
N PHE A 41 -5.33 -1.50 -0.10
CA PHE A 41 -6.38 -2.48 -0.29
C PHE A 41 -7.41 -2.35 0.81
N ILE A 42 -8.67 -2.53 0.45
CA ILE A 42 -9.80 -2.51 1.38
C ILE A 42 -10.37 -3.90 1.52
N LYS A 43 -10.69 -4.29 2.75
CA LYS A 43 -11.34 -5.57 3.05
C LYS A 43 -12.71 -5.61 2.39
N ASN A 44 -12.99 -6.71 1.68
CA ASN A 44 -14.31 -6.98 1.14
C ASN A 44 -15.24 -7.51 2.24
N ASP A 45 -16.54 -7.30 2.10
CA ASP A 45 -17.54 -7.75 3.09
C ASP A 45 -17.69 -9.27 3.14
N THR A 46 -17.24 -9.98 2.10
CA THR A 46 -17.39 -11.44 1.96
C THR A 46 -16.09 -12.21 2.17
N CYS A 47 -15.01 -11.86 1.45
CA CYS A 47 -13.70 -12.49 1.61
C CYS A 47 -12.58 -11.65 0.99
N GLY A 48 -11.42 -11.62 1.64
CA GLY A 48 -10.19 -11.04 1.11
C GLY A 48 -10.18 -9.51 1.05
N TYR A 49 -9.27 -8.99 0.23
CA TYR A 49 -9.08 -7.55 0.03
C TYR A 49 -9.14 -7.23 -1.47
N LYS A 50 -9.67 -6.05 -1.81
CA LYS A 50 -9.68 -5.52 -3.18
C LYS A 50 -8.79 -4.28 -3.26
N PRO A 51 -8.11 -4.05 -4.39
CA PRO A 51 -7.32 -2.84 -4.58
C PRO A 51 -8.25 -1.63 -4.58
N THR A 52 -7.79 -0.52 -4.00
CA THR A 52 -8.47 0.78 -4.11
C THR A 52 -7.90 1.62 -5.24
N TYR A 53 -6.82 1.16 -5.88
CA TYR A 53 -5.98 1.90 -6.84
C TYR A 53 -5.31 3.18 -6.31
N ASN A 54 -5.64 3.58 -5.08
CA ASN A 54 -4.95 4.62 -4.34
C ASN A 54 -3.68 4.09 -3.70
N TYR A 55 -2.70 4.96 -3.53
CA TYR A 55 -1.41 4.59 -2.95
C TYR A 55 -0.73 5.77 -2.27
N TYR A 56 0.25 5.48 -1.41
CA TYR A 56 1.22 6.46 -0.94
C TYR A 56 2.50 6.36 -1.76
N LYS A 57 3.09 7.51 -2.08
CA LYS A 57 4.41 7.61 -2.69
C LYS A 57 5.14 8.83 -2.14
N ASN A 58 6.35 8.64 -1.62
CA ASN A 58 7.15 9.71 -1.03
C ASN A 58 6.37 10.54 0.03
N GLY A 59 5.57 9.87 0.87
CA GLY A 59 4.73 10.51 1.90
C GLY A 59 3.43 11.15 1.39
N GLU A 60 3.24 11.25 0.07
CA GLU A 60 2.03 11.85 -0.52
C GLU A 60 0.96 10.80 -0.79
N PHE A 61 -0.30 11.17 -0.55
CA PHE A 61 -1.45 10.34 -0.89
C PHE A 61 -1.91 10.64 -2.32
N ILE A 62 -1.89 9.64 -3.19
CA ILE A 62 -2.30 9.77 -4.57
C ILE A 62 -3.63 9.05 -4.77
N HIS A 63 -4.63 9.80 -5.24
CA HIS A 63 -5.96 9.29 -5.55
C HIS A 63 -6.03 8.93 -7.04
N ASN A 64 -6.27 7.65 -7.33
CA ASN A 64 -6.57 7.21 -8.70
C ASN A 64 -8.05 6.82 -8.77
N SER A 65 -8.76 7.49 -9.68
CA SER A 65 -10.17 7.26 -9.98
C SER A 65 -10.39 6.04 -10.86
#